data_AF-A0A117MMD7-F1
#
_entry.id   AF-A0A117MMD7-F1
#
_cell.length_a   1.000
_cell.length_b   1.000
_cell.length_c   1.000
_cell.angle_alpha   90.00
_cell.angle_beta   90.00
_cell.angle_gamma   90.00
#
_symmetry.space_group_name_H-M   'P 1'
#
loop_
_entity.id
_entity.type
_entity.pdbx_description
1 polymer ?
#
loop_
_entity_poly.entity_id
_entity_poly.type
_entity_poly.pdbx_seq_one_letter_code
_entity_poly.pdbx_strand_id
1 'polypeptide(L)'
;MAKVNIVRPGEGEILGSGAHQIRILENGEHTDHRLGFAEVTIPPGTPSPLQHRHAQHDEGFYVLAGTFRFTVGDDHYDAGPGTWVIVPTGAPHTFANIGDENAVMLNTFTPDLYVQYFRDFKAMIDSGQPVNAETMKPLWKNYATEISNEYAS
;
A
#
# COMPACT_ATOMS: atom_id res chain seq x y z
N MET A 1 21.58 7.54 -22.24
CA MET A 1 21.76 6.18 -21.66
C MET A 1 20.53 5.89 -20.81
N ALA A 2 20.01 4.67 -20.83
CA ALA A 2 18.91 4.29 -19.94
C ALA A 2 19.38 4.37 -18.48
N LYS A 3 18.60 5.00 -17.61
CA LYS A 3 18.91 5.15 -16.20
C LYS A 3 18.38 3.91 -15.47
N VAL A 4 19.27 3.05 -14.99
CA VAL A 4 18.90 1.84 -14.23
C VAL A 4 18.81 2.20 -12.76
N ASN A 5 17.72 1.78 -12.10
CA ASN A 5 17.58 1.87 -10.66
C ASN A 5 18.05 0.55 -10.01
N ILE A 6 18.89 0.66 -8.98
CA ILE A 6 19.39 -0.47 -8.19
C ILE A 6 19.26 -0.08 -6.72
N VAL A 7 18.40 -0.77 -5.99
CA VAL A 7 18.20 -0.59 -4.54
C VAL A 7 18.59 -1.89 -3.83
N ARG A 8 19.66 -1.83 -3.04
CA ARG A 8 20.18 -2.97 -2.28
C ARG A 8 19.44 -3.16 -0.94
N PRO A 9 19.62 -4.30 -0.26
CA PRO A 9 19.15 -4.45 1.11
C PRO A 9 19.64 -3.30 2.01
N GLY A 10 18.71 -2.67 2.73
CA GLY A 10 18.99 -1.53 3.60
C GLY A 10 19.10 -0.17 2.88
N GLU A 11 19.06 -0.15 1.55
CA GLU A 11 18.89 1.08 0.76
C GLU A 11 17.39 1.34 0.50
N GLY A 12 17.08 2.51 -0.05
CA GLY A 12 15.71 2.93 -0.35
C GLY A 12 15.16 3.90 0.69
N GLU A 13 14.17 4.68 0.27
CA GLU A 13 13.45 5.60 1.15
C GLU A 13 12.55 4.77 2.09
N ILE A 14 12.67 4.97 3.40
CA ILE A 14 11.83 4.31 4.40
C ILE A 14 10.81 5.32 4.93
N LEU A 15 9.54 4.98 4.76
CA LEU A 15 8.39 5.70 5.30
C LEU A 15 7.80 4.86 6.45
N GLY A 16 7.34 5.50 7.52
CA GLY A 16 6.80 4.82 8.71
C GLY A 16 7.71 4.94 9.94
N SER A 17 7.41 4.15 10.98
CA SER A 17 8.13 4.16 12.25
C SER A 17 8.12 2.79 12.93
N GLY A 18 9.18 2.49 13.68
CA GLY A 18 9.33 1.20 14.36
C GLY A 18 9.24 0.02 13.39
N ALA A 19 8.38 -0.94 13.68
CA ALA A 19 8.18 -2.14 12.86
C ALA A 19 7.24 -1.92 11.65
N HIS A 20 6.43 -0.85 11.63
CA HIS A 20 5.59 -0.54 10.48
C HIS A 20 6.40 0.30 9.49
N GLN A 21 6.75 -0.29 8.35
CA GLN A 21 7.64 0.32 7.36
C GLN A 21 7.14 0.11 5.94
N ILE A 22 7.33 1.14 5.12
CA ILE A 22 7.18 1.11 3.66
C ILE A 22 8.52 1.54 3.09
N ARG A 23 9.26 0.61 2.48
CA ARG A 23 10.53 0.88 1.82
C ARG A 23 10.30 1.02 0.32
N ILE A 24 10.46 2.24 -0.20
CA ILE A 24 10.30 2.52 -1.64
C ILE A 24 11.51 1.96 -2.40
N LEU A 25 11.22 1.08 -3.36
CA LEU A 25 12.21 0.44 -4.24
C LEU A 25 12.22 1.07 -5.63
N GLU A 26 11.07 1.53 -6.14
CA GLU A 26 10.94 2.29 -7.38
C GLU A 26 9.84 3.35 -7.21
N ASN A 27 10.14 4.58 -7.62
CA ASN A 27 9.23 5.74 -7.52
C ASN A 27 8.69 6.21 -8.88
N GLY A 28 9.02 5.53 -9.97
CA GLY A 28 8.57 5.82 -11.32
C GLY A 28 9.51 6.68 -12.16
N GLU A 29 10.44 7.42 -11.55
CA GLU A 29 11.35 8.34 -12.26
C GLU A 29 12.29 7.63 -13.24
N HIS A 30 12.52 6.33 -13.05
CA HIS A 30 13.35 5.51 -13.94
C HIS A 30 12.55 4.79 -15.03
N THR A 31 11.22 4.82 -14.94
CA THR A 31 10.32 4.06 -15.80
C THR A 31 9.35 4.95 -16.57
N ASP A 32 9.59 6.26 -16.67
CA ASP A 32 8.62 7.21 -17.26
C ASP A 32 7.24 7.11 -16.58
N HIS A 33 7.22 6.97 -15.24
CA HIS A 33 6.01 6.88 -14.43
C HIS A 33 5.12 5.67 -14.75
N ARG A 34 5.71 4.57 -15.24
CA ARG A 34 4.95 3.36 -15.58
C ARG A 34 4.70 2.45 -14.39
N LEU A 35 5.57 2.43 -13.39
CA LEU A 35 5.38 1.60 -12.19
C LEU A 35 6.05 2.20 -10.94
N GLY A 36 5.39 2.03 -9.80
CA GLY A 36 5.96 2.20 -8.48
C GLY A 36 6.09 0.84 -7.78
N PHE A 37 7.08 0.70 -6.91
CA PHE A 37 7.35 -0.55 -6.21
C PHE A 37 7.84 -0.30 -4.79
N ALA A 38 7.25 -1.00 -3.83
CA ALA A 38 7.60 -0.88 -2.41
C ALA A 38 7.67 -2.25 -1.74
N GLU A 39 8.49 -2.37 -0.69
CA GLU A 39 8.39 -3.43 0.29
C GLU A 39 7.64 -2.89 1.51
N VAL A 40 6.57 -3.56 1.93
CA VAL A 40 5.69 -3.11 3.02
C VAL A 40 5.74 -4.13 4.14
N THR A 41 6.01 -3.67 5.35
CA THR A 41 5.99 -4.47 6.59
C THR A 41 4.89 -3.97 7.52
N ILE A 42 3.97 -4.86 7.88
CA ILE A 42 2.80 -4.58 8.71
C ILE A 42 2.85 -5.41 10.01
N PRO A 43 2.98 -4.78 11.18
CA PRO A 43 2.93 -5.48 12.46
C PRO A 43 1.56 -6.10 12.78
N PRO A 44 1.51 -7.13 13.64
CA PRO A 44 0.28 -7.67 14.20
C PRO A 44 -0.58 -6.59 14.84
N GLY A 45 -1.91 -6.70 14.70
CA GLY A 45 -2.85 -5.78 15.32
C GLY A 45 -2.85 -4.36 14.73
N THR A 46 -2.11 -4.12 13.64
CA THR A 46 -2.22 -2.86 12.89
C THR A 46 -3.63 -2.74 12.31
N PRO A 47 -4.35 -1.63 12.57
CA PRO A 47 -5.67 -1.42 11.96
C PRO A 47 -5.59 -1.43 10.43
N SER A 48 -6.51 -2.15 9.79
CA SER A 48 -6.63 -2.13 8.34
C SER A 48 -7.00 -0.74 7.83
N PRO A 49 -6.55 -0.37 6.61
CA PRO A 49 -7.15 0.73 5.89
C PRO A 49 -8.67 0.54 5.77
N LEU A 50 -9.42 1.64 5.73
CA LEU A 50 -10.81 1.57 5.28
C LEU A 50 -10.84 0.94 3.89
N GLN A 51 -11.87 0.15 3.60
CA GLN A 51 -12.03 -0.39 2.25
C GLN A 51 -12.08 0.76 1.25
N HIS A 52 -11.28 0.67 0.20
CA HIS A 52 -11.08 1.76 -0.76
C HIS A 52 -10.88 1.22 -2.17
N ARG A 53 -10.93 2.11 -3.15
CA ARG A 53 -10.67 1.78 -4.55
C ARG A 53 -9.84 2.87 -5.21
N HIS A 54 -9.04 2.45 -6.17
CA HIS A 54 -8.23 3.33 -6.99
C HIS A 54 -8.86 3.46 -8.38
N ALA A 55 -9.00 4.68 -8.88
CA ALA A 55 -9.55 4.94 -10.21
C ALA A 55 -8.48 5.06 -11.30
N GLN A 56 -7.19 5.03 -10.93
CA GLN A 56 -6.08 5.33 -11.84
C GLN A 56 -4.94 4.32 -11.82
N HIS A 57 -4.93 3.33 -10.94
CA HIS A 57 -3.89 2.30 -10.93
C HIS A 57 -4.42 0.94 -10.50
N ASP A 58 -3.78 -0.10 -11.01
CA ASP A 58 -3.88 -1.45 -10.46
C ASP A 58 -2.88 -1.59 -9.30
N GLU A 59 -3.29 -2.31 -8.25
CA GLU A 59 -2.45 -2.54 -7.07
C GLU A 59 -2.16 -4.03 -6.90
N GLY A 60 -0.87 -4.37 -6.91
CA GLY A 60 -0.40 -5.76 -6.80
C GLY A 60 0.32 -6.01 -5.49
N PHE A 61 0.23 -7.23 -4.97
CA PHE A 61 0.79 -7.64 -3.69
C PHE A 61 1.41 -9.04 -3.81
N TYR A 62 2.71 -9.15 -3.53
CA TYR A 62 3.41 -10.43 -3.44
C TYR A 62 3.86 -10.67 -2.00
N VAL A 63 3.27 -11.67 -1.33
CA VAL A 63 3.55 -11.90 0.09
C VAL A 63 4.92 -12.58 0.26
N LEU A 64 5.78 -11.98 1.09
CA LEU A 64 7.11 -12.48 1.44
C LEU A 64 7.13 -13.21 2.78
N ALA A 65 6.36 -12.73 3.77
CA ALA A 65 6.31 -13.30 5.11
C ALA A 65 4.95 -13.00 5.78
N GLY A 66 4.58 -13.82 6.78
CA GLY A 66 3.31 -13.69 7.48
C GLY A 66 2.10 -14.08 6.63
N THR A 67 0.89 -13.74 7.09
CA THR A 67 -0.36 -13.97 6.36
C THR A 67 -1.19 -12.71 6.33
N PHE A 68 -1.55 -12.27 5.13
CA PHE A 68 -2.48 -11.18 4.91
C PHE A 68 -3.87 -11.72 4.61
N ARG A 69 -4.90 -11.13 5.21
CA ARG A 69 -6.27 -11.25 4.71
C ARG A 69 -6.56 -10.08 3.80
N PHE A 70 -6.81 -10.36 2.53
CA PHE A 70 -7.36 -9.40 1.58
C PHE A 70 -8.88 -9.49 1.61
N THR A 71 -9.54 -8.34 1.69
CA THR A 71 -10.99 -8.23 1.57
C THR A 71 -11.30 -7.48 0.29
N VAL A 72 -12.11 -8.05 -0.61
CA VAL A 72 -12.51 -7.44 -1.88
C VAL A 72 -14.03 -7.47 -1.97
N GLY A 73 -14.67 -6.33 -1.75
CA GLY A 73 -16.11 -6.30 -1.48
C GLY A 73 -16.44 -7.08 -0.21
N ASP A 74 -17.25 -8.13 -0.35
CA ASP A 74 -17.62 -9.07 0.72
C ASP A 74 -16.72 -10.32 0.78
N ASP A 75 -15.87 -10.53 -0.23
CA ASP A 75 -15.03 -11.72 -0.30
C ASP A 75 -13.75 -11.56 0.52
N HIS A 76 -13.29 -12.65 1.11
CA HIS A 76 -12.05 -12.70 1.89
C HIS A 76 -11.08 -13.76 1.34
N TYR A 77 -9.82 -13.36 1.21
CA TYR A 77 -8.73 -14.20 0.70
C TYR A 77 -7.53 -14.13 1.63
N ASP A 78 -7.16 -15.27 2.24
CA ASP A 78 -5.95 -15.37 3.03
C ASP A 78 -4.77 -15.73 2.13
N ALA A 79 -3.70 -14.93 2.21
CA ALA A 79 -2.52 -15.02 1.37
C ALA A 79 -1.25 -15.11 2.24
N GLY A 80 -0.61 -16.29 2.20
CA GLY A 80 0.69 -16.53 2.82
C GLY A 80 1.86 -16.35 1.84
N PRO A 81 3.10 -16.62 2.26
CA PRO A 81 4.29 -16.39 1.45
C PRO A 81 4.26 -17.07 0.08
N GLY A 82 4.72 -16.37 -0.95
CA GLY A 82 4.71 -16.83 -2.34
C GLY A 82 3.41 -16.58 -3.10
N THR A 83 2.41 -15.98 -2.45
CA THR A 83 1.11 -15.66 -3.07
C THR A 83 1.16 -14.30 -3.76
N TRP A 84 0.68 -14.24 -4.99
CA TRP A 84 0.42 -13.02 -5.73
C TRP A 84 -1.07 -12.67 -5.68
N VAL A 85 -1.38 -11.42 -5.33
CA VAL A 85 -2.72 -10.82 -5.37
C VAL A 85 -2.65 -9.59 -6.26
N ILE A 86 -3.63 -9.40 -7.14
CA ILE A 86 -3.76 -8.20 -7.97
C ILE A 86 -5.18 -7.68 -7.82
N VAL A 87 -5.29 -6.39 -7.49
CA VAL A 87 -6.56 -5.70 -7.41
C VAL A 87 -6.66 -4.74 -8.60
N PRO A 88 -7.60 -4.98 -9.53
CA PRO A 88 -7.76 -4.12 -10.69
C PRO A 88 -8.38 -2.77 -10.29
N THR A 89 -8.13 -1.77 -11.12
CA THR A 89 -8.70 -0.42 -11.03
C THR A 89 -10.22 -0.48 -10.78
N GLY A 90 -10.68 0.23 -9.76
CA GLY A 90 -12.08 0.34 -9.36
C GLY A 90 -12.57 -0.74 -8.40
N ALA A 91 -11.85 -1.85 -8.23
CA ALA A 91 -12.24 -2.90 -7.29
C ALA A 91 -12.02 -2.43 -5.83
N PRO A 92 -13.08 -2.46 -4.99
CA PRO A 92 -12.98 -2.06 -3.61
C PRO A 92 -12.24 -3.12 -2.81
N HIS A 93 -11.24 -2.72 -2.04
CA HIS A 93 -10.41 -3.65 -1.30
C HIS A 93 -9.79 -3.05 -0.02
N THR A 94 -9.33 -3.93 0.86
CA THR A 94 -8.44 -3.63 1.99
C THR A 94 -7.62 -4.88 2.32
N PHE A 95 -6.64 -4.74 3.21
CA PHE A 95 -5.88 -5.87 3.74
C PHE A 95 -5.66 -5.75 5.25
N ALA A 96 -5.43 -6.89 5.90
CA ALA A 96 -5.08 -6.99 7.31
C ALA A 96 -3.94 -7.99 7.50
N ASN A 97 -2.98 -7.70 8.39
CA ASN A 97 -2.16 -8.76 8.96
C ASN A 97 -3.00 -9.51 10.00
N ILE A 98 -3.32 -10.77 9.75
CA ILE A 98 -4.14 -11.62 10.63
C ILE A 98 -3.32 -12.54 11.53
N GLY A 99 -1.99 -12.49 11.42
CA GLY A 99 -1.07 -13.26 12.24
C GLY A 99 -0.62 -12.54 13.52
N ASP A 100 0.24 -13.21 14.26
CA ASP A 100 0.91 -12.75 15.50
C ASP A 100 2.37 -12.32 15.26
N GLU A 101 2.85 -12.39 14.02
CA GLU A 101 4.16 -11.91 13.57
C GLU A 101 4.04 -10.82 12.50
N ASN A 102 5.14 -10.09 12.24
CA ASN A 102 5.18 -9.12 11.15
C ASN A 102 4.89 -9.81 9.80
N ALA A 103 3.97 -9.25 9.04
CA ALA A 103 3.71 -9.66 7.67
C ALA A 103 4.41 -8.71 6.70
N VAL A 104 5.02 -9.27 5.65
CA VAL A 104 5.83 -8.52 4.67
C VAL A 104 5.35 -8.84 3.27
N MET A 105 5.21 -7.82 2.43
CA MET A 105 4.84 -7.96 1.02
C MET A 105 5.67 -7.04 0.12
N LEU A 106 5.80 -7.40 -1.15
CA LEU A 106 6.13 -6.45 -2.21
C LEU A 106 4.84 -5.92 -2.81
N ASN A 107 4.77 -4.62 -3.05
CA ASN A 107 3.57 -3.92 -3.47
C ASN A 107 3.88 -3.08 -4.71
N THR A 108 3.09 -3.26 -5.77
CA THR A 108 3.23 -2.56 -7.06
C THR A 108 2.07 -1.62 -7.28
N PHE A 109 2.35 -0.45 -7.84
CA PHE A 109 1.36 0.53 -8.27
C PHE A 109 1.60 0.82 -9.75
N THR A 110 0.60 0.55 -10.60
CA THR A 110 0.74 0.75 -12.05
C THR A 110 -0.36 1.67 -12.56
N PRO A 111 -0.08 2.96 -12.82
CA PRO A 111 1.20 3.68 -12.71
C PRO A 111 1.61 4.05 -11.28
N ASP A 112 2.79 4.68 -11.14
CA ASP A 112 3.56 4.91 -9.91
C ASP A 112 3.00 5.92 -8.91
N LEU A 113 2.07 6.79 -9.34
CA LEU A 113 1.68 8.01 -8.59
C LEU A 113 1.33 7.74 -7.11
N TYR A 114 0.81 6.56 -6.79
CA TYR A 114 0.45 6.18 -5.42
C TYR A 114 1.65 6.07 -4.46
N VAL A 115 2.89 5.98 -4.97
CA VAL A 115 4.10 6.11 -4.14
C VAL A 115 4.13 7.45 -3.40
N GLN A 116 3.69 8.54 -4.06
CA GLN A 116 3.66 9.86 -3.45
C GLN A 116 2.62 9.97 -2.32
N TYR A 117 1.53 9.20 -2.38
CA TYR A 117 0.56 9.13 -1.29
C TYR A 117 1.22 8.75 0.04
N PHE A 118 2.13 7.77 0.06
CA PHE A 118 2.78 7.35 1.31
C PHE A 118 3.64 8.46 1.92
N ARG A 119 4.28 9.29 1.10
CA ARG A 119 5.07 10.44 1.57
C ARG A 119 4.17 11.49 2.21
N ASP A 120 3.07 11.82 1.54
CA ASP A 120 2.10 12.80 2.03
C ASP A 120 1.38 12.29 3.28
N PHE A 121 1.06 10.99 3.34
CA PHE A 121 0.50 10.34 4.52
C PHE A 121 1.48 10.40 5.70
N LYS A 122 2.77 10.15 5.46
CA LYS A 122 3.79 10.33 6.50
C LYS A 122 3.84 11.78 6.98
N ALA A 123 3.85 12.76 6.07
CA ALA A 123 3.85 14.17 6.43
C ALA A 123 2.61 14.57 7.25
N MET A 124 1.44 14.02 6.90
CA MET A 124 0.20 14.17 7.65
C MET A 124 0.35 13.67 9.09
N ILE A 125 0.89 12.46 9.28
CA ILE A 125 1.16 11.88 10.62
C ILE A 125 2.18 12.71 11.39
N ASP A 126 3.30 13.08 10.78
CA ASP A 126 4.36 13.86 11.43
C ASP A 126 3.86 15.24 11.90
N SER A 127 2.85 15.79 11.21
CA SER A 127 2.19 17.04 11.60
C SER A 127 1.21 16.90 12.76
N GLY A 128 0.97 15.68 13.25
CA GLY A 128 0.06 15.38 14.35
C GLY A 128 -1.42 15.34 13.97
N GLN A 129 -1.75 15.31 12.67
CA GLN A 129 -3.13 15.14 12.24
C GLN A 129 -3.62 13.72 12.58
N PRO A 130 -4.87 13.58 13.07
CA PRO A 130 -5.42 12.26 13.38
C PRO A 130 -5.63 11.46 12.09
N VAL A 131 -5.44 10.14 12.16
CA VAL A 131 -5.76 9.22 11.05
C VAL A 131 -7.21 8.76 11.20
N ASN A 132 -8.13 9.36 10.46
CA ASN A 132 -9.55 9.00 10.44
C ASN A 132 -10.18 9.31 9.06
N ALA A 133 -11.45 8.95 8.87
CA ALA A 133 -12.11 9.14 7.58
C ALA A 133 -12.13 10.61 7.10
N GLU A 134 -12.24 11.59 8.01
CA GLU A 134 -12.33 13.01 7.65
C GLU A 134 -11.00 13.56 7.12
N THR A 135 -9.87 13.17 7.74
CA THR A 135 -8.53 13.60 7.31
C THR A 135 -8.01 12.77 6.13
N MET A 136 -8.35 11.49 6.06
CA MET A 136 -7.92 10.60 4.97
C MET A 136 -8.61 10.90 3.65
N LYS A 137 -9.91 11.24 3.67
CA LYS A 137 -10.68 11.48 2.44
C LYS A 137 -10.09 12.53 1.50
N PRO A 138 -9.70 13.75 1.96
CA PRO A 138 -9.07 14.72 1.06
C PRO A 138 -7.69 14.26 0.57
N LEU A 139 -6.91 13.56 1.41
CA LEU A 139 -5.61 13.03 1.02
C LEU A 139 -5.76 11.98 -0.09
N TRP A 140 -6.60 10.96 0.10
CA TRP A 140 -6.85 9.90 -0.89
C TRP A 140 -7.38 10.44 -2.21
N LYS A 141 -8.22 11.48 -2.17
CA LYS A 141 -8.75 12.12 -3.38
C LYS A 141 -7.63 12.65 -4.30
N ASN A 142 -6.52 13.13 -3.75
CA ASN A 142 -5.38 13.61 -4.54
C ASN A 142 -4.72 12.49 -5.36
N TYR A 143 -4.94 11.24 -4.98
CA TYR A 143 -4.35 10.04 -5.55
C TYR A 143 -5.39 9.13 -6.21
N ALA A 144 -6.47 9.73 -6.71
CA ALA A 144 -7.58 9.04 -7.35
C ALA A 144 -8.09 7.83 -6.54
N THR A 145 -8.11 7.99 -5.22
CA THR A 145 -8.50 6.96 -4.27
C THR A 145 -9.67 7.46 -3.45
N GLU A 146 -10.64 6.60 -3.20
CA GLU A 146 -11.81 6.92 -2.39
C GLU A 146 -12.20 5.75 -1.49
N ILE A 147 -12.78 6.08 -0.33
CA ILE A 147 -13.39 5.10 0.57
C ILE A 147 -14.55 4.43 -0.17
N SER A 148 -14.56 3.11 -0.20
CA SER A 148 -15.71 2.32 -0.63
C SER A 148 -16.68 2.17 0.54
N ASN A 149 -17.83 2.83 0.43
CA ASN A 149 -18.93 2.70 1.40
C ASN A 149 -19.93 1.60 1.01
N GLU A 150 -19.70 0.88 -0.08
CA GLU A 150 -20.62 -0.13 -0.62
C GLU A 150 -20.73 -1.36 0.27
N TYR A 151 -19.70 -1.63 1.06
CA TYR A 151 -19.56 -2.82 1.91
C TYR A 151 -19.33 -2.44 3.39
N ALA A 152 -19.64 -1.20 3.76
CA ALA A 152 -19.62 -0.76 5.14
C ALA A 152 -20.88 -1.26 5.84
N SER A 153 -20.75 -2.35 6.61
CA SER A 153 -21.78 -2.81 7.55
C SER A 153 -21.93 -1.87 8.74
#